data_AF-A0A254R2H8-F1
#
_entry.id   AF-A0A254R2H8-F1
#
_cell.length_a   1.000
_cell.length_b   1.000
_cell.length_c   1.000
_cell.angle_alpha   90.00
_cell.angle_beta   90.00
_cell.angle_gamma   90.00
#
_symmetry.space_group_name_H-M   'P 1'
#
loop_
_entity.id
_entity.type
_entity.pdbx_description
1 polymer ?
#
loop_
_entity_poly.entity_id
_entity_poly.type
_entity_poly.pdbx_seq_one_letter_code
_entity_poly.pdbx_strand_id
1 'polypeptide(L)'
;MMARSLSQIVESQINKAIAEGQFETLDGAGQPLPDRSGMAYTDMATQVAVRIMAESGTLPEEFQIKKLLEPAREAYRNARSEEEKRVAMALIAELDQRYNTAVEARRRFMRG
;
A
#
# COMPACT_ATOMS: atom_id res chain seq x y z
N MET A 1 -4.51 37.01 -17.96
CA MET A 1 -3.14 36.90 -18.53
C MET A 1 -2.26 35.85 -17.84
N MET A 2 -2.43 35.55 -16.54
CA MET A 2 -1.58 34.59 -15.79
C MET A 2 -1.67 33.10 -16.21
N ALA A 3 -2.80 32.64 -16.78
CA ALA A 3 -2.94 31.23 -17.17
C ALA A 3 -2.12 30.86 -18.43
N ARG A 4 -1.85 31.86 -19.29
CA ARG A 4 -1.12 31.66 -20.55
C ARG A 4 0.37 31.45 -20.30
N SER A 5 0.94 32.12 -19.29
CA SER A 5 2.34 31.95 -18.88
C SER A 5 2.59 30.60 -18.21
N LEU A 6 1.69 30.13 -17.33
CA LEU A 6 1.80 28.80 -16.75
C LEU A 6 1.75 27.71 -17.82
N SER A 7 0.84 27.85 -18.79
CA SER A 7 0.75 26.90 -19.91
C SER A 7 2.05 26.85 -20.72
N GLN A 8 2.68 28.00 -20.99
CA GLN A 8 3.98 28.07 -21.68
C GLN A 8 5.12 27.43 -20.89
N ILE A 9 5.13 27.60 -19.55
CA ILE A 9 6.12 26.96 -18.68
C ILE A 9 5.93 25.45 -18.67
N VAL A 10 4.69 24.97 -18.57
CA VAL A 10 4.35 23.54 -18.61
C VAL A 10 4.77 22.93 -19.96
N GLU A 11 4.42 23.59 -21.06
CA GLU A 11 4.77 23.13 -22.42
C GLU A 11 6.29 23.04 -22.61
N SER A 12 7.04 24.02 -22.10
CA SER A 12 8.51 24.01 -22.12
C SER A 12 9.09 22.81 -21.35
N GLN A 13 8.53 22.51 -20.18
CA GLN A 13 8.98 21.37 -19.36
C GLN A 13 8.65 20.01 -19.99
N ILE A 14 7.47 19.90 -20.62
CA ILE A 14 7.08 18.70 -21.38
C ILE A 14 8.06 18.47 -22.53
N ASN A 15 8.31 19.50 -23.35
CA ASN A 15 9.22 19.41 -24.49
C ASN A 15 10.65 19.06 -24.08
N LYS A 16 11.12 19.61 -22.96
CA LYS A 16 12.42 19.25 -22.39
C LYS A 16 12.48 17.77 -21.97
N ALA A 17 11.47 17.27 -21.25
CA ALA A 17 11.42 15.87 -20.84
C ALA A 17 11.36 14.90 -22.04
N ILE A 18 10.67 15.28 -23.12
CA ILE A 18 10.66 14.54 -24.40
C ILE A 18 12.07 14.53 -25.01
N ALA A 19 12.72 15.70 -25.11
CA ALA A 19 14.06 15.80 -25.71
C ALA A 19 15.13 15.03 -24.91
N GLU A 20 14.96 14.92 -23.60
CA GLU A 20 15.81 14.14 -22.70
C GLU A 20 15.47 12.64 -22.69
N GLY A 21 14.49 12.19 -23.49
CA GLY A 21 14.12 10.78 -23.59
C GLY A 21 13.46 10.21 -22.33
N GLN A 22 12.97 11.05 -21.41
CA GLN A 22 12.43 10.61 -20.12
C GLN A 22 11.17 9.73 -20.25
N PHE A 23 10.53 9.74 -21.42
CA PHE A 23 9.36 8.90 -21.72
C PHE A 23 9.70 7.60 -22.48
N GLU A 24 10.95 7.38 -22.87
CA GLU A 24 11.36 6.21 -23.66
C GLU A 24 11.57 4.95 -22.82
N THR A 25 11.91 5.10 -21.53
CA THR A 25 12.17 3.99 -20.60
C THR A 25 11.30 4.11 -19.34
N LEU A 26 10.00 4.32 -19.53
CA LEU A 26 9.07 4.33 -18.40
C LEU A 26 8.93 2.93 -17.80
N ASP A 27 8.96 2.86 -16.48
CA ASP A 27 8.71 1.61 -15.77
C ASP A 27 7.30 1.09 -16.08
N GLY A 28 7.20 -0.16 -16.51
CA GLY A 28 5.96 -0.76 -17.01
C GLY A 28 5.54 -0.38 -18.44
N ALA A 29 6.39 0.29 -19.24
CA ALA A 29 6.10 0.55 -20.65
C ALA A 29 5.85 -0.77 -21.43
N GLY A 30 4.70 -0.86 -22.11
CA GLY A 30 4.29 -2.05 -22.87
C GLY A 30 3.71 -3.18 -22.02
N GLN A 31 3.69 -3.06 -20.68
CA GLN A 31 3.01 -4.01 -19.80
C GLN A 31 1.51 -3.69 -19.73
N PRO A 32 0.65 -4.71 -19.49
CA PRO A 32 -0.76 -4.46 -19.19
C PRO A 32 -0.89 -3.55 -17.97
N LEU A 33 -1.93 -2.71 -17.98
CA LEU A 33 -2.26 -1.90 -16.82
C LEU A 33 -2.44 -2.81 -15.60
N PRO A 34 -1.87 -2.47 -14.43
CA PRO A 34 -2.04 -3.27 -13.23
C PRO A 34 -3.52 -3.36 -12.87
N ASP A 35 -3.95 -4.53 -12.41
CA ASP A 35 -5.33 -4.74 -11.98
C ASP A 35 -5.65 -3.89 -10.75
N ARG A 36 -6.63 -2.99 -10.90
CA ARG A 36 -7.10 -2.06 -9.85
C ARG A 36 -8.52 -2.36 -9.40
N SER A 37 -9.10 -3.50 -9.82
CA SER A 37 -10.48 -3.89 -9.47
C SER A 37 -10.75 -3.87 -7.95
N GLY A 38 -9.75 -4.21 -7.13
CA GLY A 38 -9.83 -4.15 -5.66
C GLY A 38 -9.86 -2.74 -5.04
N MET A 39 -9.61 -1.68 -5.82
CA MET A 39 -9.59 -0.28 -5.36
C MET A 39 -10.80 0.54 -5.85
N ALA A 40 -11.74 -0.08 -6.58
CA ALA A 40 -12.88 0.59 -7.21
C ALA A 40 -13.81 1.33 -6.22
N TYR A 41 -13.79 0.95 -4.94
CA TYR A 41 -14.64 1.52 -3.88
C TYR A 41 -13.87 2.40 -2.89
N THR A 42 -12.61 2.71 -3.19
CA THR A 42 -11.72 3.49 -2.32
C THR A 42 -11.62 4.93 -2.84
N ASP A 43 -11.69 5.93 -1.97
CA ASP A 43 -11.58 7.34 -2.37
C ASP A 43 -10.19 7.64 -2.96
N MET A 44 -10.12 8.65 -3.85
CA MET A 44 -8.88 8.99 -4.56
C MET A 44 -7.72 9.37 -3.64
N ALA A 45 -7.99 10.00 -2.49
CA ALA A 45 -6.94 10.38 -1.55
C ALA A 45 -6.31 9.13 -0.92
N THR A 46 -7.13 8.14 -0.57
CA THR A 46 -6.65 6.83 -0.09
C THR A 46 -5.87 6.09 -1.18
N GLN A 47 -6.32 6.11 -2.44
CA GLN A 47 -5.58 5.47 -3.55
C GLN A 47 -4.20 6.10 -3.76
N VAL A 48 -4.10 7.44 -3.72
CA VAL A 48 -2.82 8.17 -3.84
C VAL A 48 -1.92 7.92 -2.63
N ALA A 49 -2.46 7.92 -1.42
CA ALA A 49 -1.70 7.64 -0.21
C ALA A 49 -1.12 6.21 -0.22
N VAL A 50 -1.92 5.21 -0.59
CA VAL A 50 -1.47 3.81 -0.75
C VAL A 50 -0.40 3.70 -1.82
N ARG A 51 -0.54 4.43 -2.93
CA ARG A 51 0.44 4.47 -4.02
C ARG A 51 1.77 5.09 -3.59
N ILE A 52 1.75 6.23 -2.92
CA ILE A 52 2.96 6.89 -2.40
C ILE A 52 3.70 5.95 -1.43
N MET A 53 2.96 5.25 -0.56
CA MET A 53 3.54 4.29 0.39
C MET A 53 4.10 3.03 -0.30
N ALA A 54 3.46 2.55 -1.36
CA ALA A 54 3.94 1.42 -2.15
C ALA A 54 5.16 1.78 -3.02
N GLU A 55 5.16 2.98 -3.61
CA GLU A 55 6.28 3.52 -4.40
C GLU A 55 7.50 3.84 -3.52
N SER A 56 7.32 4.17 -2.23
CA SER A 56 8.42 4.27 -1.27
C SER A 56 8.95 2.92 -0.76
N GLY A 57 8.44 1.79 -1.28
CA GLY A 57 8.89 0.43 -0.93
C GLY A 57 8.38 -0.09 0.41
N THR A 58 7.50 0.65 1.09
CA THR A 58 6.97 0.29 2.41
C THR A 58 5.54 -0.21 2.27
N LEU A 59 5.38 -1.51 2.04
CA LEU A 59 4.07 -2.15 2.21
C LEU A 59 3.62 -1.92 3.66
N PRO A 60 2.41 -1.36 3.91
CA PRO A 60 1.98 -1.06 5.28
C PRO A 60 2.03 -2.32 6.15
N GLU A 61 2.63 -2.20 7.35
CA GLU A 61 2.92 -3.34 8.24
C GLU A 61 1.67 -4.18 8.53
N GLU A 62 0.48 -3.57 8.53
CA GLU A 62 -0.78 -4.28 8.78
C GLU A 62 -1.06 -5.39 7.75
N PHE A 63 -0.62 -5.24 6.50
CA PHE A 63 -0.83 -6.26 5.48
C PHE A 63 0.08 -7.47 5.69
N GLN A 64 1.30 -7.25 6.18
CA GLN A 64 2.22 -8.33 6.51
C GLN A 64 1.73 -9.09 7.75
N ILE A 65 1.30 -8.37 8.79
CA ILE A 65 0.76 -8.96 10.02
C ILE A 65 -0.53 -9.75 9.72
N LYS A 66 -1.42 -9.21 8.86
CA LYS A 66 -2.65 -9.89 8.45
C LYS A 66 -2.37 -11.22 7.73
N LYS A 67 -1.30 -11.31 6.94
CA LYS A 67 -0.88 -12.57 6.31
C LYS A 67 -0.40 -13.61 7.33
N LEU A 68 0.13 -13.19 8.47
CA LEU A 68 0.59 -14.08 9.54
C LEU A 68 -0.55 -14.57 10.46
N LEU A 69 -1.64 -13.80 10.55
CA LEU A 69 -2.82 -14.16 11.35
C LEU A 69 -3.53 -15.44 10.85
N GLU A 70 -3.64 -15.64 9.54
CA GLU A 70 -4.32 -16.82 8.99
C GLU A 70 -3.60 -18.14 9.33
N PRO A 71 -2.27 -18.28 9.13
CA PRO A 71 -1.51 -19.43 9.62
C PRO A 71 -1.60 -19.63 11.14
N ALA A 72 -1.58 -18.56 11.93
CA ALA A 72 -1.69 -18.66 13.39
C ALA A 72 -3.07 -19.21 13.83
N ARG A 73 -4.14 -18.78 13.17
CA ARG A 73 -5.50 -19.31 13.38
C ARG A 73 -5.61 -20.76 12.94
N GLU A 74 -4.96 -21.14 11.86
CA GLU A 74 -4.89 -22.53 11.42
C GLU A 74 -4.14 -23.42 12.40
N ALA A 75 -3.01 -22.95 12.94
CA ALA A 75 -2.27 -23.63 13.99
C ALA A 75 -3.14 -23.85 15.24
N TYR A 76 -3.94 -22.86 15.64
CA TYR A 76 -4.89 -23.01 16.74
C TYR A 76 -5.99 -24.05 16.45
N ARG A 77 -6.54 -24.07 15.23
CA ARG A 77 -7.55 -25.08 14.82
C ARG A 77 -6.99 -26.50 14.79
N ASN A 78 -5.74 -26.65 14.39
CA ASN A 78 -5.08 -27.94 14.24
C ASN A 78 -4.36 -28.43 15.51
N ALA A 79 -4.32 -27.61 16.57
CA ALA A 79 -3.70 -27.94 17.84
C ALA A 79 -4.36 -29.17 18.49
N ARG A 80 -3.53 -30.12 18.93
CA ARG A 80 -3.94 -31.41 19.50
C ARG A 80 -3.78 -31.45 21.02
N SER A 81 -3.01 -30.53 21.59
CA SER A 81 -2.86 -30.37 23.04
C SER A 81 -3.32 -28.99 23.51
N GLU A 82 -3.68 -28.90 24.80
CA GLU A 82 -4.02 -27.60 25.40
C GLU A 82 -2.83 -26.64 25.45
N GLU A 83 -1.62 -27.17 25.54
CA GLU A 83 -0.41 -26.37 25.47
C GLU A 83 -0.21 -25.75 24.07
N GLU A 84 -0.41 -26.54 23.00
CA GLU A 84 -0.39 -26.03 21.61
C GLU A 84 -1.46 -24.97 21.37
N LYS A 85 -2.68 -25.17 21.88
CA LYS A 85 -3.74 -24.16 21.81
C LYS A 85 -3.37 -22.88 22.54
N ARG A 86 -2.80 -22.99 23.74
CA ARG A 86 -2.37 -21.83 24.54
C ARG A 86 -1.30 -21.01 23.82
N VAL A 87 -0.31 -21.68 23.23
CA VAL A 87 0.76 -21.03 22.45
C VAL A 87 0.19 -20.36 21.20
N ALA A 88 -0.66 -21.05 20.43
CA ALA A 88 -1.28 -20.48 19.24
C ALA A 88 -2.20 -19.29 19.57
N MET A 89 -2.93 -19.36 20.68
CA MET A 89 -3.79 -18.26 21.15
C MET A 89 -2.97 -17.03 21.57
N ALA A 90 -1.83 -17.23 22.24
CA ALA A 90 -0.93 -16.13 22.59
C ALA A 90 -0.36 -15.44 21.34
N LEU A 91 0.03 -16.23 20.32
CA LEU A 91 0.50 -15.72 19.04
C LEU A 91 -0.58 -14.92 18.31
N ILE A 92 -1.82 -15.42 18.28
CA ILE A 92 -2.96 -14.69 17.69
C ILE A 92 -3.17 -13.36 18.41
N ALA A 93 -3.16 -13.35 19.75
CA ALA A 93 -3.36 -12.13 20.53
C ALA A 93 -2.26 -11.08 20.27
N GLU A 94 -1.00 -11.50 20.18
CA GLU A 94 0.11 -10.61 19.84
C GLU A 94 -0.03 -10.02 18.43
N LEU A 95 -0.37 -10.84 17.44
CA LEU A 95 -0.55 -10.42 16.07
C LEU A 95 -1.76 -9.47 15.92
N ASP A 96 -2.88 -9.76 16.59
CA ASP A 96 -4.06 -8.88 16.59
C ASP A 96 -3.74 -7.52 17.24
N GLN A 97 -2.99 -7.50 18.34
CA GLN A 97 -2.56 -6.25 18.98
C GLN A 97 -1.72 -5.41 18.01
N ARG A 98 -0.69 -6.01 17.38
CA ARG A 98 0.17 -5.32 16.42
C ARG A 98 -0.59 -4.83 15.19
N TYR A 99 -1.51 -5.63 14.67
CA TYR A 99 -2.37 -5.25 13.55
C TYR A 99 -3.19 -4.01 13.88
N ASN A 100 -3.83 -3.98 15.05
CA ASN A 100 -4.64 -2.85 15.46
C ASN A 100 -3.81 -1.56 15.62
N THR A 101 -2.61 -1.65 16.22
CA THR A 101 -1.69 -0.50 16.32
C THR A 101 -1.27 0.03 14.94
N ALA A 102 -0.95 -0.85 13.99
CA ALA A 102 -0.58 -0.45 12.63
C ALA A 102 -1.76 0.22 11.89
N VAL A 103 -2.98 -0.32 12.03
CA VAL A 103 -4.20 0.28 11.46
C VAL A 103 -4.48 1.67 12.05
N GLU A 104 -4.30 1.85 13.36
CA GLU A 104 -4.45 3.14 14.02
C GLU A 104 -3.41 4.15 13.55
N ALA A 105 -2.15 3.74 13.40
CA ALA A 105 -1.08 4.57 12.85
C ALA A 105 -1.44 5.06 11.43
N ARG A 106 -1.94 4.17 10.56
CA ARG A 106 -2.43 4.55 9.23
C ARG A 106 -3.59 5.54 9.30
N ARG A 107 -4.60 5.27 10.14
CA ARG A 107 -5.76 6.16 10.31
C ARG A 107 -5.35 7.55 10.80
N ARG A 108 -4.35 7.63 11.68
CA ARG A 108 -3.80 8.90 12.15
C ARG A 108 -3.08 9.64 11.03
N PHE A 109 -2.26 8.94 10.24
CA PHE A 109 -1.59 9.51 9.07
C PHE A 109 -2.58 10.07 8.05
N MET A 110 -3.66 9.35 7.75
CA MET A 110 -4.68 9.79 6.79
C MET A 110 -5.54 10.98 7.26
N ARG A 111 -5.51 11.33 8.55
CA ARG A 111 -6.28 12.43 9.13
C ARG A 111 -5.47 13.72 9.30
N GLY A 112 -4.15 13.66 9.17
CA GLY A 112 -3.24 14.81 9.31
C GLY A 112 -2.90 15.40 7.96
#